data_AF-A0A7Z9ISV0-F1
#
_entry.id   AF-A0A7Z9ISV0-F1
#
_cell.length_a   1.000
_cell.length_b   1.000
_cell.length_c   1.000
_cell.angle_alpha   90.00
_cell.angle_beta   90.00
_cell.angle_gamma   90.00
#
_symmetry.space_group_name_H-M   'P 1'
#
loop_
_entity.id
_entity.type
_entity.pdbx_description
1 polymer ?
#
loop_
_entity_poly.entity_id
_entity_poly.type
_entity_poly.pdbx_seq_one_letter_code
_entity_poly.pdbx_strand_id
1 'polypeptide(L)'
;MAKFGFIDLKTDSMEVPFYIDGVFVGKHPLNNPIPVLPGFHLVSYLPPGLTKIYVEENLTDAYKRVYVAPKDTLNVFLFYDHYIAETETLDRQHTVRKMTAISLIGMIVFLIFQIS
;
A
#
# COMPACT_ATOMS: atom_id res chain seq x y z
N MET A 1 -15.56 24.14 -19.21
CA MET A 1 -15.34 22.66 -19.22
C MET A 1 -14.00 22.39 -18.54
N ALA A 2 -13.98 21.53 -17.52
CA ALA A 2 -12.71 21.06 -16.94
C ALA A 2 -11.97 20.25 -18.02
N LYS A 3 -10.69 20.55 -18.23
CA LYS A 3 -9.85 19.78 -19.16
C LYS A 3 -9.30 18.59 -18.37
N PHE A 4 -9.71 17.37 -18.71
CA PHE A 4 -9.20 16.16 -18.05
C PHE A 4 -7.72 15.92 -18.37
N GLY A 5 -7.04 15.21 -17.48
CA GLY A 5 -5.81 14.48 -17.79
C GLY A 5 -6.05 12.97 -17.69
N PHE A 6 -5.02 12.18 -17.95
CA PHE A 6 -5.10 10.72 -17.95
C PHE A 6 -3.93 10.12 -17.17
N ILE A 7 -4.16 8.96 -16.55
CA ILE A 7 -3.12 8.16 -15.90
C ILE A 7 -3.07 6.79 -16.60
N ASP A 8 -1.92 6.45 -17.19
CA ASP A 8 -1.61 5.11 -17.69
C ASP A 8 -0.87 4.33 -16.60
N LEU A 9 -1.58 3.41 -15.92
CA LEU A 9 -1.08 2.64 -14.79
C LEU A 9 -0.53 1.28 -15.24
N LYS A 10 0.70 0.97 -14.82
CA LYS A 10 1.39 -0.29 -15.08
C LYS A 10 2.04 -0.81 -13.81
N THR A 11 2.24 -2.12 -13.76
CA THR A 11 2.97 -2.79 -12.69
C THR A 11 3.70 -3.99 -13.26
N ASP A 12 4.58 -4.56 -12.45
CA ASP A 12 5.38 -5.76 -12.70
C ASP A 12 4.61 -7.09 -12.59
N SER A 13 3.37 -7.09 -12.07
CA SER A 13 2.59 -8.31 -11.80
C SER A 13 1.18 -8.30 -12.43
N MET A 14 0.63 -9.47 -12.71
CA MET A 14 -0.69 -9.65 -13.36
C MET A 14 -1.84 -9.65 -12.35
N GLU A 15 -3.04 -9.25 -12.80
CA GLU A 15 -4.29 -9.28 -12.02
C GLU A 15 -4.28 -8.41 -10.74
N VAL A 16 -3.30 -7.50 -10.63
CA VAL A 16 -3.15 -6.56 -9.51
C VAL A 16 -4.24 -5.50 -9.58
N PRO A 17 -5.03 -5.28 -8.52
CA PRO A 17 -6.04 -4.22 -8.50
C PRO A 17 -5.36 -2.85 -8.42
N PHE A 18 -5.93 -1.86 -9.09
CA PHE A 18 -5.50 -0.47 -9.01
C PHE A 18 -6.58 0.41 -8.39
N TYR A 19 -6.12 1.39 -7.62
CA TYR A 19 -6.94 2.40 -6.99
C TYR A 19 -6.38 3.79 -7.31
N ILE A 20 -7.28 4.72 -7.62
CA ILE A 20 -6.99 6.16 -7.74
C ILE A 20 -7.85 6.88 -6.70
N ASP A 21 -7.22 7.62 -5.81
CA ASP A 21 -7.86 8.31 -4.68
C ASP A 21 -8.75 7.37 -3.85
N GLY A 22 -8.33 6.12 -3.70
CA GLY A 22 -9.08 5.07 -2.99
C GLY A 22 -10.22 4.44 -3.80
N VAL A 23 -10.50 4.90 -5.02
CA VAL A 23 -11.54 4.31 -5.89
C VAL A 23 -10.93 3.22 -6.75
N PHE A 24 -11.55 2.04 -6.78
CA PHE A 24 -11.12 0.94 -7.66
C PHE A 24 -11.32 1.29 -9.13
N VAL A 25 -10.25 1.18 -9.93
CA VAL A 25 -10.27 1.57 -11.37
C VAL A 25 -10.06 0.41 -12.34
N GLY A 26 -9.73 -0.78 -11.83
CA GLY A 26 -9.52 -1.98 -12.64
C GLY A 26 -8.34 -2.81 -12.15
N LYS A 27 -7.93 -3.79 -12.96
CA LYS A 27 -6.77 -4.64 -12.69
C LYS A 27 -5.75 -4.56 -13.82
N HIS A 28 -4.49 -4.82 -13.50
CA HIS A 28 -3.44 -4.93 -14.51
C HIS A 28 -3.61 -6.19 -15.38
N PRO A 29 -3.49 -6.09 -16.72
CA PRO A 29 -3.32 -4.88 -17.52
C PRO A 29 -4.62 -4.10 -17.72
N LEU A 30 -4.53 -2.77 -17.69
CA LEU A 30 -5.66 -1.90 -18.04
C LEU A 30 -5.76 -1.76 -19.56
N ASN A 31 -6.99 -1.74 -20.07
CA ASN A 31 -7.24 -1.58 -21.51
C ASN A 31 -6.99 -0.14 -22.00
N ASN A 32 -7.22 0.86 -21.16
CA ASN A 32 -7.11 2.27 -21.50
C ASN A 32 -6.61 3.08 -20.29
N PRO A 33 -5.94 4.23 -20.52
CA PRO A 33 -5.64 5.18 -19.45
C PRO A 33 -6.89 5.68 -18.73
N ILE A 34 -6.76 5.95 -17.43
CA ILE A 34 -7.89 6.37 -16.58
C ILE A 34 -7.99 7.90 -16.59
N PRO A 35 -9.15 8.49 -16.96
CA PRO A 35 -9.34 9.94 -16.95
C PRO A 35 -9.47 10.46 -15.50
N VAL A 36 -8.79 11.55 -15.21
CA VAL A 36 -8.81 12.23 -13.90
C VAL A 36 -8.91 13.75 -14.06
N LEU A 37 -9.36 14.43 -13.00
CA LEU A 37 -9.27 15.89 -12.96
C LEU A 37 -7.81 16.33 -12.88
N PRO A 38 -7.41 17.50 -13.40
CA PRO A 38 -6.04 17.97 -13.18
C PRO A 38 -5.78 18.23 -11.71
N GLY A 39 -4.59 17.83 -11.24
CA GLY A 39 -4.21 18.00 -9.85
C GLY A 39 -3.43 16.81 -9.31
N PHE A 40 -3.40 16.70 -7.99
CA PHE A 40 -2.73 15.59 -7.31
C PHE A 40 -3.69 14.42 -7.11
N HIS A 41 -3.19 13.23 -7.43
CA HIS A 41 -3.89 11.98 -7.23
C HIS A 41 -3.02 11.00 -6.45
N LEU A 42 -3.67 10.17 -5.64
CA LEU A 42 -3.06 9.05 -4.94
C LEU A 42 -3.30 7.77 -5.74
N VAL A 43 -2.24 7.10 -6.17
CA VAL A 43 -2.31 5.84 -6.91
C VAL A 43 -1.73 4.71 -6.09
N SER A 44 -2.45 3.60 -5.99
CA SER A 44 -2.05 2.44 -5.20
C SER A 44 -2.63 1.13 -5.76
N TYR A 45 -2.13 0.01 -5.25
CA TYR A 45 -2.76 -1.31 -5.38
C TYR A 45 -3.42 -1.78 -4.09
N LEU A 46 -3.59 -0.87 -3.12
CA LEU A 46 -4.15 -1.18 -1.82
C LEU A 46 -5.64 -0.84 -1.73
N PRO A 47 -6.50 -1.83 -1.38
CA PRO A 47 -7.89 -1.54 -1.09
C PRO A 47 -8.01 -0.58 0.09
N PRO A 48 -8.83 0.48 -0.02
CA PRO A 48 -9.06 1.40 1.10
C PRO A 48 -9.65 0.65 2.30
N GLY A 49 -9.10 0.90 3.50
CA GLY A 49 -9.62 0.36 4.76
C GLY A 49 -9.31 -1.11 5.04
N LEU A 50 -8.59 -1.82 4.15
CA LEU A 50 -8.17 -3.21 4.36
C LEU A 50 -6.66 -3.36 4.58
N THR A 51 -5.89 -2.26 4.48
CA THR A 51 -4.46 -2.25 4.76
C THR A 51 -4.19 -2.33 6.26
N LYS A 52 -3.22 -3.16 6.65
CA LYS A 52 -2.75 -3.22 8.04
C LYS A 52 -1.98 -1.93 8.37
N ILE A 53 -2.28 -1.29 9.51
CA ILE A 53 -1.68 -0.01 9.90
C ILE A 53 -0.14 -0.07 9.88
N TYR A 54 0.46 -1.13 10.41
CA TYR A 54 1.93 -1.26 10.42
C TYR A 54 2.53 -1.45 9.02
N VAL A 55 1.75 -1.85 8.02
CA VAL A 55 2.21 -1.88 6.62
C VAL A 55 2.14 -0.47 6.03
N GLU A 56 1.04 0.24 6.25
CA GLU A 56 0.85 1.61 5.78
C GLU A 56 1.86 2.60 6.37
N GLU A 57 2.22 2.45 7.64
CA GLU A 57 3.23 3.28 8.31
C GLU A 57 4.66 3.02 7.82
N ASN A 58 4.95 1.83 7.29
CA ASN A 58 6.31 1.42 6.97
C ASN A 58 6.57 1.31 5.46
N LEU A 59 5.53 1.21 4.62
CA LEU A 59 5.66 1.06 3.16
C LEU A 59 5.14 2.28 2.42
N THR A 60 6.05 3.23 2.14
CA THR A 60 5.72 4.42 1.34
C THR A 60 5.41 4.08 -0.11
N ASP A 61 5.99 3.01 -0.65
CA ASP A 61 5.89 2.66 -2.06
C ASP A 61 4.53 2.07 -2.45
N ALA A 62 3.73 1.67 -1.45
CA ALA A 62 2.37 1.20 -1.65
C ALA A 62 1.41 2.29 -2.11
N TYR A 63 1.77 3.56 -1.88
CA TYR A 63 0.99 4.72 -2.28
C TYR A 63 1.89 5.74 -3.00
N LYS A 64 1.57 6.05 -4.24
CA LYS A 64 2.31 7.03 -5.03
C LYS A 64 1.45 8.27 -5.26
N ARG A 65 1.91 9.42 -4.77
CA ARG A 65 1.25 10.70 -5.03
C ARG A 65 1.79 11.29 -6.34
N VAL A 66 0.91 11.50 -7.31
CA VAL A 66 1.28 11.98 -8.65
C VAL A 66 0.53 13.26 -9.00
N TYR A 67 1.13 14.09 -9.85
CA TYR A 67 0.49 15.30 -10.38
C TYR A 67 0.13 15.09 -11.85
N VAL A 68 -1.13 15.35 -12.21
CA VAL A 68 -1.62 15.23 -13.58
C VAL A 68 -1.99 16.60 -14.13
N ALA A 69 -1.34 16.99 -15.23
CA ALA A 69 -1.62 18.22 -15.94
C ALA A 69 -2.86 18.09 -16.85
N PRO A 70 -3.57 19.20 -17.14
CA PRO A 70 -4.69 19.18 -18.06
C PRO A 70 -4.24 18.79 -19.48
N LYS A 71 -4.98 17.86 -20.11
CA LYS A 71 -4.71 17.28 -21.44
C LYS A 71 -3.40 16.48 -21.54
N ASP A 72 -2.82 16.07 -20.41
CA ASP A 72 -1.65 15.22 -20.37
C ASP A 72 -2.03 13.76 -20.07
N THR A 73 -1.17 12.82 -20.46
CA THR A 73 -1.26 11.40 -20.08
C THR A 73 -0.02 11.01 -19.31
N LEU A 74 -0.16 10.89 -17.99
CA LEU A 74 0.93 10.53 -17.10
C LEU A 74 1.09 9.00 -17.07
N ASN A 75 2.30 8.52 -17.35
CA ASN A 75 2.64 7.12 -17.17
C ASN A 75 3.11 6.87 -15.73
N VAL A 76 2.46 5.94 -15.03
CA VAL A 76 2.79 5.59 -13.65
C VAL A 76 3.07 4.10 -13.56
N PHE A 77 4.29 3.76 -13.14
CA PHE A 77 4.68 2.40 -12.82
C PHE A 77 4.66 2.21 -11.29
N LEU A 78 4.09 1.09 -10.86
CA LEU A 78 4.06 0.58 -9.48
C LEU A 78 4.84 -0.74 -9.41
N PHE A 79 5.49 -1.02 -8.27
CA PHE A 79 6.30 -2.23 -8.06
C PHE A 79 5.60 -3.14 -7.04
N TYR A 80 4.65 -3.94 -7.52
CA TYR A 80 3.82 -4.79 -6.68
C TYR A 80 4.59 -5.97 -6.09
N ASP A 81 5.43 -6.65 -6.88
CA ASP A 81 6.22 -7.79 -6.38
C ASP A 81 7.16 -7.36 -5.25
N HIS A 82 7.78 -6.18 -5.40
CA HIS A 82 8.63 -5.60 -4.36
C HIS A 82 7.85 -5.36 -3.08
N TYR A 83 6.65 -4.79 -3.19
CA TYR A 83 5.76 -4.58 -2.05
C TYR A 83 5.35 -5.87 -1.36
N ILE A 84 4.99 -6.92 -2.10
CA ILE A 84 4.61 -8.19 -1.49
C ILE A 84 5.78 -8.76 -0.69
N ALA A 85 6.98 -8.78 -1.26
CA ALA A 85 8.17 -9.21 -0.53
C ALA A 85 8.39 -8.38 0.75
N GLU A 86 8.24 -7.06 0.68
CA GLU A 86 8.43 -6.19 1.85
C GLU A 86 7.35 -6.41 2.91
N THR A 87 6.08 -6.58 2.53
CA THR A 87 5.00 -6.89 3.47
C THR A 87 5.21 -8.20 4.19
N GLU A 88 5.72 -9.24 3.53
CA GLU A 88 6.04 -10.52 4.18
C GLU A 88 7.12 -10.36 5.24
N THR A 89 8.14 -9.53 4.96
CA THR A 89 9.18 -9.23 5.95
C THR A 89 8.62 -8.47 7.15
N LEU A 90 7.76 -7.47 6.93
CA LEU A 90 7.09 -6.73 7.99
C LEU A 90 6.16 -7.62 8.81
N ASP A 91 5.40 -8.52 8.18
CA ASP A 91 4.55 -9.50 8.86
C ASP A 91 5.37 -10.42 9.78
N ARG A 92 6.53 -10.88 9.30
CA ARG A 92 7.45 -11.69 10.11
C ARG A 92 8.03 -10.91 11.28
N GLN A 93 8.50 -9.68 11.05
CA GLN A 93 9.03 -8.80 12.10
C GLN A 93 7.95 -8.49 13.15
N HIS A 94 6.73 -8.16 12.72
CA HIS A 94 5.61 -7.88 13.60
C HIS A 94 5.24 -9.10 14.45
N THR A 95 5.27 -10.30 13.87
CA THR A 95 5.03 -11.56 14.60
C THR A 95 6.10 -11.81 15.66
N VAL A 96 7.38 -11.70 15.30
CA VAL A 96 8.50 -11.87 16.25
C VAL A 96 8.43 -10.83 17.37
N ARG A 97 8.12 -9.57 17.05
CA ARG A 97 7.95 -8.49 18.03
C ARG A 97 6.84 -8.80 19.03
N LYS A 98 5.68 -9.27 18.55
CA LYS A 98 4.56 -9.69 19.41
C LYS A 98 4.95 -10.85 20.33
N MET A 99 5.61 -11.88 19.80
CA MET A 99 6.07 -13.01 20.61
C MET A 99 7.06 -12.58 21.68
N THR A 100 8.00 -11.70 21.32
CA THR A 100 8.97 -11.14 22.27
C THR A 100 8.27 -10.37 23.39
N ALA A 101 7.31 -9.50 23.06
CA ALA A 101 6.53 -8.77 24.06
C ALA A 101 5.75 -9.70 25.01
N ILE A 102 5.09 -10.72 24.47
CA ILE A 102 4.37 -11.73 25.28
C ILE A 102 5.35 -12.46 26.20
N SER A 103 6.53 -12.84 25.70
CA SER A 103 7.53 -13.54 26.52
C SER A 103 8.06 -12.68 27.67
N LEU A 104 8.29 -11.39 27.44
CA LEU A 104 8.73 -10.44 28.47
C LEU A 104 7.66 -10.25 29.54
N ILE A 105 6.40 -10.09 29.14
CA ILE A 105 5.27 -9.99 30.08
C ILE A 105 5.16 -11.28 30.90
N GLY A 106 5.25 -12.44 30.26
CA GLY A 106 5.21 -13.75 30.93
C GLY A 106 6.33 -13.92 31.95
N MET A 107 7.55 -13.48 31.61
CA MET A 107 8.68 -13.50 32.53
C MET A 107 8.46 -12.58 33.74
N ILE A 108 7.94 -11.37 33.54
CA ILE A 108 7.61 -10.45 34.63
C ILE A 108 6.55 -11.08 35.56
N VAL A 109 5.49 -11.65 34.99
CA VAL A 109 4.43 -12.33 35.77
C VAL A 109 5.01 -13.49 36.57
N PHE A 110 5.85 -14.33 35.94
CA PHE A 110 6.53 -15.44 36.62
C PHE A 110 7.38 -14.96 37.80
N LEU A 111 8.17 -13.89 37.62
CA LEU A 111 8.99 -13.33 38.69
C LEU A 111 8.15 -12.79 39.86
N ILE A 112 7.00 -12.16 39.58
CA ILE A 112 6.07 -11.70 40.63
C ILE A 112 5.57 -12.88 41.48
N PHE A 113 5.20 -13.99 40.84
CA PHE A 113 4.77 -15.21 41.55
C PHE A 113 5.89 -15.87 42.35
N GLN A 114 7.16 -15.70 41.97
CA GLN A 114 8.28 -16.30 42.69
C GLN A 114 8.64 -15.54 43.98
N ILE A 115 8.35 -14.24 44.04
CA ILE A 115 8.68 -13.36 45.17
C ILE A 115 7.50 -13.22 46.16
N SER A 116 6.29 -13.61 45.74
CA SER A 116 5.07 -13.65 46.57
C SER A 116 4.97 -14.94 47.38
#